data_AF-A0A0J8AY32-F1
#
_entry.id   AF-A0A0J8AY32-F1
#
_cell.length_a   1.000
_cell.length_b   1.000
_cell.length_c   1.000
_cell.angle_alpha   90.00
_cell.angle_beta   90.00
_cell.angle_gamma   90.00
#
_symmetry.space_group_name_H-M   'P 1'
#
loop_
_entity.id
_entity.type
_entity.pdbx_description
1 polymer ?
#
loop_
_entity_poly.entity_id
_entity_poly.type
_entity_poly.pdbx_seq_one_letter_code
_entity_poly.pdbx_strand_id
1 'polypeptide(L)'
;GFLYDAYNHEIWWFELVDMIHKLSLTGLVAFFPASSQLIAAAVISVSYTILLLLVRPYIRKGDDRLHLFAQVEIFCAVICGYMFKNDFTTNTSVDVGLSILLTITIGTFSAFFFVQAAGVIFKIIKLKRERNKRKLENKLQVNVMKVSNDEAESEFQDASPLNRSAPSELSFSQRSFYKLPNENDL
;
A
#
# COMPACT_ATOMS: atom_id res chain seq x y z
N GLY A 1 -13.31 6.46 -1.86
CA GLY A 1 -13.59 5.29 -1.01
C GLY A 1 -12.41 4.35 -1.13
N PHE A 2 -11.83 3.90 -0.01
CA PHE A 2 -10.53 3.22 -0.02
C PHE A 2 -10.51 1.89 -0.81
N LEU A 3 -11.67 1.23 -0.97
CA LEU A 3 -11.79 -0.04 -1.73
C LEU A 3 -11.40 0.12 -3.20
N TYR A 4 -11.74 1.24 -3.82
CA TYR A 4 -11.43 1.50 -5.23
C TYR A 4 -9.95 1.88 -5.46
N ASP A 5 -9.25 2.29 -4.41
CA ASP A 5 -7.86 2.78 -4.48
C ASP A 5 -6.85 1.64 -4.77
N ALA A 6 -7.27 0.38 -4.57
CA ALA A 6 -6.47 -0.82 -4.84
C ALA A 6 -6.54 -1.29 -6.31
N TYR A 7 -7.55 -0.85 -7.06
CA TYR A 7 -7.82 -1.28 -8.43
C TYR A 7 -7.42 -0.23 -9.45
N ASN A 8 -7.11 -0.66 -10.67
CA ASN A 8 -6.97 0.28 -11.78
C ASN A 8 -8.30 1.03 -11.99
N HIS A 9 -8.21 2.34 -12.24
CA HIS A 9 -9.40 3.19 -12.39
C HIS A 9 -10.33 2.73 -13.53
N GLU A 10 -9.78 2.05 -14.54
CA GLU A 10 -10.52 1.50 -15.67
C GLU A 10 -11.31 0.22 -15.32
N ILE A 11 -10.99 -0.44 -14.20
CA ILE A 11 -11.54 -1.75 -13.80
C ILE A 11 -12.26 -1.66 -12.44
N TRP A 12 -12.85 -0.49 -12.12
CA TRP A 12 -13.57 -0.26 -10.87
C TRP A 12 -14.75 -1.24 -10.64
N TRP A 13 -15.40 -1.70 -11.71
CA TRP A 13 -16.52 -2.63 -11.65
C TRP A 13 -16.14 -4.01 -11.11
N PHE A 14 -14.85 -4.34 -11.08
CA PHE A 14 -14.38 -5.63 -10.57
C PHE A 14 -14.64 -5.80 -9.08
N GLU A 15 -14.61 -4.71 -8.29
CA GLU A 15 -14.96 -4.77 -6.87
C GLU A 15 -16.39 -5.28 -6.65
N LEU A 16 -17.34 -4.88 -7.53
CA LEU A 16 -18.70 -5.38 -7.48
C LEU A 16 -18.77 -6.87 -7.80
N VAL A 17 -17.97 -7.34 -8.77
CA VAL A 17 -17.89 -8.76 -9.14
C VAL A 17 -17.31 -9.59 -8.00
N ASP A 18 -16.28 -9.10 -7.33
CA ASP A 18 -15.70 -9.74 -6.15
C ASP A 18 -16.73 -9.87 -5.01
N MET A 19 -17.50 -8.81 -4.77
CA MET A 19 -18.59 -8.85 -3.78
C MET A 19 -19.70 -9.83 -4.17
N ILE A 20 -20.10 -9.87 -5.45
CA ILE A 20 -21.10 -10.82 -5.94
C ILE A 20 -20.60 -12.26 -5.80
N HIS A 21 -19.32 -12.53 -6.10
CA HIS A 21 -18.72 -13.85 -5.92
C HIS A 21 -18.75 -14.28 -4.44
N LYS A 22 -18.34 -13.40 -3.51
CA LYS A 22 -18.38 -13.68 -2.07
C LYS A 22 -19.81 -13.90 -1.55
N LEU A 23 -20.76 -13.10 -2.03
CA LEU A 23 -22.17 -13.27 -1.72
C LEU A 23 -22.71 -14.58 -2.31
N SER A 24 -22.25 -14.97 -3.50
CA SER A 24 -22.66 -16.22 -4.13
C SER A 24 -22.15 -17.42 -3.34
N LEU A 25 -20.89 -17.39 -2.89
CA LEU A 25 -20.28 -18.48 -2.14
C LEU A 25 -20.93 -18.67 -0.75
N THR A 26 -21.32 -17.58 -0.09
CA THR A 26 -21.88 -17.61 1.28
C THR A 26 -23.41 -17.67 1.33
N GLY A 27 -24.09 -17.01 0.39
CA GLY A 27 -25.54 -16.90 0.34
C GLY A 27 -26.18 -17.75 -0.75
N LEU A 28 -25.75 -17.61 -2.01
CA LEU A 28 -26.40 -18.30 -3.14
C LEU A 28 -26.28 -19.82 -3.06
N VAL A 29 -25.11 -20.32 -2.65
CA VAL A 29 -24.85 -21.75 -2.47
C VAL A 29 -25.85 -22.40 -1.49
N ALA A 30 -26.32 -21.68 -0.47
CA ALA A 30 -27.26 -22.21 0.53
C ALA A 30 -28.65 -22.55 -0.03
N PHE A 31 -29.02 -22.01 -1.20
CA PHE A 31 -30.29 -22.33 -1.86
C PHE A 31 -30.25 -23.63 -2.68
N PHE A 32 -29.05 -24.19 -2.91
CA PHE A 32 -28.92 -25.46 -3.62
C PHE A 32 -29.28 -26.65 -2.72
N PRO A 33 -29.77 -27.75 -3.30
CA PRO A 33 -29.94 -29.02 -2.58
C PRO A 33 -28.63 -29.44 -1.92
N ALA A 34 -28.73 -30.01 -0.72
CA ALA A 34 -27.58 -30.40 0.10
C ALA A 34 -26.58 -31.28 -0.66
N SER A 35 -27.05 -32.19 -1.52
CA SER A 35 -26.18 -33.06 -2.34
C SER A 35 -25.32 -32.30 -3.35
N SER A 36 -25.87 -31.24 -3.96
CA SER A 36 -25.20 -30.43 -4.99
C SER A 36 -24.52 -29.17 -4.46
N GLN A 37 -24.78 -28.77 -3.21
CA GLN A 37 -24.33 -27.52 -2.62
C GLN A 37 -22.82 -27.30 -2.74
N LEU A 38 -22.02 -28.33 -2.41
CA LEU A 38 -20.56 -28.26 -2.45
C LEU A 38 -20.01 -28.28 -3.88
N ILE A 39 -20.66 -29.01 -4.80
CA ILE A 39 -20.28 -28.99 -6.22
C ILE A 39 -20.56 -27.61 -6.83
N ALA A 40 -21.71 -27.01 -6.52
CA ALA A 40 -22.05 -25.66 -6.96
C ALA A 40 -21.03 -24.64 -6.44
N ALA A 41 -20.64 -24.73 -5.16
CA ALA A 41 -19.59 -23.88 -4.60
C ALA A 41 -18.24 -24.07 -5.31
N ALA A 42 -17.87 -25.30 -5.68
CA ALA A 42 -16.64 -25.59 -6.40
C ALA A 42 -16.64 -24.96 -7.80
N VAL A 43 -17.76 -25.07 -8.53
CA VAL A 43 -17.92 -24.48 -9.87
C VAL A 43 -17.83 -22.96 -9.81
N ILE A 44 -18.52 -22.32 -8.84
CA ILE A 44 -18.46 -20.88 -8.62
C ILE A 44 -17.02 -20.45 -8.33
N SER A 45 -16.33 -21.15 -7.43
CA SER A 45 -14.95 -20.85 -7.05
C SER A 45 -13.97 -20.96 -8.23
N VAL A 46 -14.07 -22.02 -9.04
CA VAL A 46 -13.22 -22.20 -10.24
C VAL A 46 -13.52 -21.13 -11.29
N SER A 47 -14.79 -20.82 -11.54
CA SER A 47 -15.18 -19.81 -12.52
C SER A 47 -14.60 -18.43 -12.16
N TYR A 48 -14.61 -18.08 -10.86
CA TYR A 48 -14.01 -16.84 -10.38
C TYR A 48 -12.48 -16.88 -10.41
N THR A 49 -11.86 -18.03 -10.15
CA THR A 49 -10.40 -18.22 -10.31
C THR A 49 -9.95 -17.93 -11.75
N ILE A 50 -10.71 -18.42 -12.74
CA ILE A 50 -10.44 -18.17 -14.16
C ILE A 50 -10.58 -16.67 -14.46
N LEU A 51 -11.64 -16.02 -13.96
CA LEU A 51 -11.82 -14.57 -14.11
C LEU A 51 -10.64 -13.77 -13.52
N LEU A 52 -10.19 -14.11 -12.31
CA LEU A 52 -9.02 -13.48 -11.69
C LEU A 52 -7.76 -13.65 -12.54
N LEU A 53 -7.56 -14.82 -13.13
CA LEU A 53 -6.39 -15.12 -13.95
C LEU A 53 -6.33 -14.29 -15.24
N LEU A 54 -7.50 -14.03 -15.83
CA LEU A 54 -7.67 -13.26 -17.08
C LEU A 54 -7.61 -11.76 -16.85
N VAL A 55 -8.28 -11.26 -15.81
CA VAL A 55 -8.47 -9.80 -15.62
C VAL A 55 -7.30 -9.14 -14.90
N ARG A 56 -6.73 -9.79 -13.87
CA ARG A 56 -5.65 -9.24 -13.01
C ARG A 56 -5.85 -7.75 -12.65
N PRO A 57 -6.90 -7.45 -11.87
CA PRO A 57 -7.42 -6.10 -11.73
C PRO A 57 -6.64 -5.22 -10.75
N TYR A 58 -5.75 -5.78 -9.92
CA TYR A 58 -5.04 -5.01 -8.89
C TYR A 58 -3.87 -4.21 -9.45
N ILE A 59 -3.64 -3.01 -8.89
CA ILE A 59 -2.48 -2.18 -9.25
C ILE A 59 -1.17 -2.86 -8.85
N ARG A 60 -1.20 -3.58 -7.71
CA ARG A 60 -0.04 -4.26 -7.16
C ARG A 60 -0.09 -5.75 -7.48
N LYS A 61 0.86 -6.21 -8.29
CA LYS A 61 1.05 -7.64 -8.66
C LYS A 61 1.15 -8.61 -7.47
N GLY A 62 1.59 -8.11 -6.31
CA GLY A 62 1.62 -8.91 -5.07
C GLY A 62 0.22 -9.26 -4.56
N ASP A 63 -0.73 -8.35 -4.75
CA ASP A 63 -2.10 -8.48 -4.27
C ASP A 63 -2.91 -9.36 -5.23
N ASP A 64 -2.68 -9.29 -6.54
CA ASP A 64 -3.23 -10.27 -7.51
C ASP A 64 -2.85 -11.71 -7.15
N ARG A 65 -1.57 -11.93 -6.82
CA ARG A 65 -1.06 -13.25 -6.44
C ARG A 65 -1.65 -13.72 -5.11
N LEU A 66 -1.81 -12.80 -4.15
CA LEU A 66 -2.42 -13.10 -2.86
C LEU A 66 -3.89 -13.47 -3.02
N HIS A 67 -4.63 -12.72 -3.83
CA HIS A 67 -6.03 -13.00 -4.11
C HIS A 67 -6.16 -14.35 -4.84
N LEU A 68 -5.37 -14.59 -5.89
CA LEU A 68 -5.40 -15.88 -6.59
C LEU A 68 -5.09 -17.05 -5.65
N PHE A 69 -4.12 -16.89 -4.75
CA PHE A 69 -3.77 -17.94 -3.78
C PHE A 69 -4.91 -18.20 -2.79
N ALA A 70 -5.52 -17.14 -2.24
CA ALA A 70 -6.68 -17.26 -1.36
C ALA A 70 -7.86 -17.96 -2.07
N GLN A 71 -8.06 -17.67 -3.36
CA GLN A 71 -9.11 -18.31 -4.15
C GLN A 71 -8.83 -19.82 -4.36
N VAL A 72 -7.58 -20.20 -4.63
CA VAL A 72 -7.17 -21.61 -4.70
C VAL A 72 -7.36 -22.32 -3.37
N GLU A 73 -7.08 -21.66 -2.25
CA GLU A 73 -7.31 -22.21 -0.91
C GLU A 73 -8.80 -22.46 -0.64
N ILE A 74 -9.67 -21.52 -1.00
CA ILE A 74 -11.14 -21.71 -0.92
C ILE A 74 -11.57 -22.90 -1.77
N PHE A 75 -11.04 -23.03 -2.99
CA PHE A 75 -11.33 -24.18 -3.85
C PHE A 75 -10.92 -25.51 -3.21
N CYS A 76 -9.68 -25.61 -2.70
CA CYS A 76 -9.20 -26.80 -2.00
C CYS A 76 -10.07 -27.13 -0.78
N ALA A 77 -10.46 -26.14 0.01
CA ALA A 77 -11.33 -26.33 1.17
C ALA A 77 -12.72 -26.87 0.79
N VAL A 78 -13.32 -26.36 -0.29
CA VAL A 78 -14.60 -26.85 -0.80
C VAL A 78 -14.50 -28.29 -1.28
N ILE A 79 -13.42 -28.66 -1.99
CA ILE A 79 -13.20 -30.04 -2.44
C ILE A 79 -12.98 -31.00 -1.26
N CYS A 80 -12.19 -30.60 -0.26
CA CYS A 80 -12.03 -31.39 0.97
C CYS A 80 -13.37 -31.58 1.68
N GLY A 81 -14.17 -30.51 1.80
CA GLY A 81 -15.52 -30.60 2.36
C GLY A 81 -16.45 -31.52 1.55
N TYR A 82 -16.34 -31.50 0.22
CA TYR A 82 -17.08 -32.41 -0.66
C TYR A 82 -16.67 -33.87 -0.44
N MET A 83 -15.37 -34.15 -0.30
CA MET A 83 -14.87 -35.50 -0.03
C MET A 83 -15.38 -36.03 1.31
N PHE A 84 -15.34 -35.21 2.37
CA PHE A 84 -15.83 -35.59 3.70
C PHE A 84 -17.35 -35.78 3.76
N LYS A 85 -18.12 -35.05 2.95
CA LYS A 85 -19.58 -35.17 2.96
C LYS A 85 -20.10 -36.43 2.25
N ASN A 86 -19.43 -36.86 1.19
CA ASN A 86 -19.98 -37.91 0.33
C ASN A 86 -19.67 -39.33 0.81
N ASP A 87 -19.09 -39.51 2.01
CA ASP A 87 -18.65 -40.81 2.53
C ASP A 87 -18.02 -41.66 1.42
N PHE A 88 -17.22 -41.02 0.56
CA PHE A 88 -16.29 -41.76 -0.29
C PHE A 88 -15.57 -42.70 0.66
N THR A 89 -15.35 -43.97 0.31
CA THR A 89 -14.71 -44.94 1.21
C THR A 89 -13.32 -44.46 1.61
N THR A 90 -13.27 -43.55 2.57
CA THR A 90 -12.10 -42.85 3.02
C THR A 90 -11.54 -43.77 4.06
N ASN A 91 -10.58 -44.58 3.64
CA ASN A 91 -9.72 -45.24 4.59
C ASN A 91 -9.14 -44.17 5.51
N THR A 92 -8.87 -44.50 6.78
CA THR A 92 -8.27 -43.57 7.75
C THR A 92 -7.07 -42.81 7.17
N SER A 93 -6.32 -43.44 6.26
CA SER A 93 -5.22 -42.81 5.51
C SER A 93 -5.64 -41.64 4.62
N VAL A 94 -6.79 -41.71 3.94
CA VAL A 94 -7.29 -40.64 3.05
C VAL A 94 -7.74 -39.45 3.89
N ASP A 95 -8.46 -39.67 4.99
CA ASP A 95 -8.92 -38.59 5.87
C ASP A 95 -7.75 -37.87 6.55
N VAL A 96 -6.77 -38.64 7.04
CA VAL A 96 -5.51 -38.09 7.58
C VAL A 96 -4.76 -37.32 6.49
N GLY A 97 -4.71 -37.87 5.27
CA GLY A 97 -4.09 -37.21 4.12
C GLY A 97 -4.73 -35.86 3.77
N LEU A 98 -6.06 -35.81 3.69
CA LEU A 98 -6.82 -34.58 3.40
C LEU A 98 -6.65 -33.54 4.51
N SER A 99 -6.64 -33.97 5.77
CA SER A 99 -6.44 -33.08 6.93
C SER A 99 -5.04 -32.47 6.97
N ILE A 100 -4.01 -33.27 6.69
CA ILE A 100 -2.62 -32.80 6.57
C ILE A 100 -2.49 -31.85 5.38
N LEU A 101 -3.06 -32.20 4.23
CA LEU A 101 -3.05 -31.35 3.04
C LEU A 101 -3.69 -29.97 3.29
N LEU A 102 -4.85 -29.94 3.96
CA LEU A 102 -5.54 -28.70 4.31
C LEU A 102 -4.71 -27.86 5.28
N THR A 103 -4.13 -28.50 6.30
CA THR A 103 -3.27 -27.84 7.30
C THR A 103 -2.03 -27.23 6.65
N ILE A 104 -1.37 -27.97 5.74
CA ILE A 104 -0.22 -27.47 4.98
C ILE A 104 -0.64 -26.28 4.11
N THR A 105 -1.78 -26.39 3.41
CA THR A 105 -2.26 -25.31 2.52
C THR A 105 -2.48 -24.01 3.30
N ILE A 106 -3.23 -24.07 4.41
CA ILE A 106 -3.47 -22.91 5.29
C ILE A 106 -2.16 -22.38 5.89
N GLY A 107 -1.26 -23.28 6.30
CA GLY A 107 0.05 -22.92 6.83
C GLY A 107 0.91 -22.16 5.81
N THR A 108 0.92 -22.63 4.54
CA THR A 108 1.65 -21.96 3.45
C THR A 108 1.04 -20.61 3.10
N PHE A 109 -0.29 -20.47 3.11
CA PHE A 109 -0.96 -19.18 2.92
C PHE A 109 -0.54 -18.18 3.99
N SER A 110 -0.61 -18.62 5.24
CA SER A 110 -0.24 -17.80 6.40
C SER A 110 1.21 -17.34 6.30
N ALA A 111 2.15 -18.25 6.01
CA ALA A 111 3.55 -17.92 5.83
C ALA A 111 3.76 -16.93 4.67
N PHE A 112 3.10 -17.14 3.53
CA PHE A 112 3.17 -16.24 2.37
C PHE A 112 2.65 -14.84 2.72
N PHE A 113 1.55 -14.75 3.46
CA PHE A 113 1.00 -13.49 3.95
C PHE A 113 2.00 -12.76 4.85
N PHE A 114 2.64 -13.45 5.80
CA PHE A 114 3.66 -12.86 6.66
C PHE A 114 4.87 -12.36 5.87
N VAL A 115 5.34 -13.11 4.86
CA VAL A 115 6.46 -12.68 4.00
C VAL A 115 6.08 -11.43 3.19
N GLN A 116 4.88 -11.39 2.61
CA GLN A 116 4.40 -10.19 1.90
C GLN A 116 4.29 -8.99 2.84
N ALA A 117 3.67 -9.17 4.01
CA ALA A 117 3.51 -8.12 5.01
C ALA A 117 4.86 -7.59 5.49
N ALA A 118 5.80 -8.49 5.83
CA ALA A 118 7.16 -8.13 6.20
C ALA A 118 7.85 -7.34 5.08
N GLY A 119 7.75 -7.78 3.83
CA GLY A 119 8.31 -7.07 2.67
C GLY A 119 7.75 -5.65 2.52
N VAL A 120 6.45 -5.45 2.73
CA VAL A 120 5.82 -4.13 2.73
C VAL A 120 6.36 -3.27 3.87
N ILE A 121 6.41 -3.83 5.07
CA ILE A 121 6.89 -3.14 6.28
C ILE A 121 8.36 -2.75 6.13
N PHE A 122 9.22 -3.64 5.65
CA PHE A 122 10.63 -3.34 5.38
C PHE A 122 10.78 -2.21 4.36
N LYS A 123 9.96 -2.19 3.30
CA LYS A 123 9.96 -1.10 2.31
C LYS A 123 9.54 0.23 2.94
N ILE A 124 8.50 0.22 3.76
CA ILE A 124 8.03 1.42 4.50
C ILE A 124 9.10 1.92 5.48
N ILE A 125 9.69 1.02 6.25
CA ILE A 125 10.76 1.35 7.22
C ILE A 125 11.98 1.90 6.49
N LYS A 126 12.40 1.29 5.38
CA LYS A 126 13.53 1.75 4.58
C LYS A 126 13.30 3.17 4.05
N LEU A 127 12.14 3.44 3.46
CA LEU A 127 11.78 4.77 2.96
C LEU A 127 11.69 5.80 4.09
N LYS A 128 11.14 5.42 5.25
CA LYS A 128 11.09 6.29 6.44
C LYS A 128 12.49 6.60 6.96
N ARG A 129 13.39 5.61 6.95
CA ARG A 129 14.80 5.76 7.35
C ARG A 129 15.56 6.71 6.42
N GLU A 130 15.37 6.59 5.11
CA GLU A 130 15.98 7.49 4.11
C GLU A 130 15.46 8.93 4.25
N ARG A 131 14.15 9.12 4.45
CA ARG A 131 13.57 10.45 4.69
C ARG A 131 14.11 11.10 5.97
N ASN A 132 14.32 10.32 7.03
CA ASN A 132 14.88 10.84 8.27
C ASN A 132 16.35 11.25 8.13
N LYS A 133 17.16 10.51 7.36
CA LYS A 133 18.54 10.89 7.06
C LYS A 133 18.62 12.23 6.31
N ARG A 134 17.82 12.39 5.25
CA ARG A 134 17.79 13.65 4.46
C ARG A 134 17.34 14.85 5.31
N LYS A 135 16.36 14.65 6.21
CA LYS A 135 15.94 15.70 7.15
C LYS A 135 17.04 16.09 8.14
N LEU A 136 17.87 15.13 8.57
CA LEU A 136 18.99 15.37 9.46
C LEU A 136 20.11 16.14 8.73
N GLU A 137 20.47 15.70 7.52
CA GLU A 137 21.47 16.38 6.67
C GLU A 137 21.07 17.84 6.38
N ASN A 138 19.82 18.09 5.99
CA ASN A 138 19.32 19.44 5.76
C ASN A 138 19.37 20.32 7.02
N LYS A 139 19.02 19.77 8.19
CA LYS A 139 19.11 20.49 9.47
C LYS A 139 20.56 20.84 9.83
N LEU A 140 21.49 19.91 9.56
CA LEU A 140 22.91 20.11 9.82
C LEU A 140 23.47 21.22 8.92
N GLN A 141 23.15 21.20 7.61
CA GLN A 141 23.59 22.24 6.67
C GLN A 141 23.05 23.63 7.04
N VAL A 142 21.77 23.73 7.40
CA VAL A 142 21.18 25.01 7.85
C VAL A 142 21.86 25.51 9.13
N ASN A 143 22.19 24.62 10.08
CA ASN A 143 22.93 25.02 11.28
C ASN A 143 24.35 25.49 10.97
N VAL A 144 25.08 24.80 10.09
CA VAL A 144 26.44 25.22 9.69
C VAL A 144 26.42 26.59 9.00
N MET A 145 25.45 26.84 8.12
CA MET A 145 25.31 28.13 7.44
C MET A 145 24.98 29.27 8.42
N LYS A 146 24.17 29.01 9.45
CA LYS A 146 23.88 30.00 10.51
C LYS A 146 25.14 30.36 11.30
N VAL A 147 25.88 29.34 11.77
CA VAL A 147 27.13 29.56 12.53
C VAL A 147 28.13 30.37 11.71
N SER A 148 28.30 30.05 10.42
CA SER A 148 29.20 30.81 9.54
C SER A 148 28.75 32.26 9.33
N ASN A 149 27.44 32.54 9.27
CA ASN A 149 26.94 33.91 9.19
C ASN A 149 27.15 34.67 10.50
N ASP A 150 26.90 34.03 11.65
CA ASP A 150 27.09 34.63 12.97
C ASP A 150 28.58 34.96 13.21
N GLU A 151 29.49 34.08 12.79
CA GLU A 151 30.95 34.32 12.83
C GLU A 151 31.35 35.50 11.94
N ALA A 152 30.85 35.56 10.70
CA ALA A 152 31.13 36.67 9.78
C ALA A 152 30.58 38.02 10.28
N GLU A 153 29.41 38.04 10.93
CA GLU A 153 28.87 39.24 11.57
C GLU A 153 29.75 39.70 12.74
N SER A 154 30.26 38.77 13.54
CA SER A 154 31.16 39.09 14.66
C SER A 154 32.53 39.63 14.20
N GLU A 155 33.09 39.07 13.13
CA GLU A 155 34.39 39.49 12.57
C GLU A 155 34.28 40.87 11.88
N PHE A 156 33.14 41.16 11.24
CA PHE A 156 32.84 42.48 10.68
C PHE A 156 32.70 43.56 11.79
N GLN A 157 32.21 43.17 12.98
CA GLN A 157 32.07 44.07 14.12
C GLN A 157 33.42 44.40 14.79
N ASP A 158 34.36 43.46 14.81
CA ASP A 158 35.70 43.62 15.39
C ASP A 158 36.69 44.32 14.43
N ALA A 159 36.52 44.17 13.11
CA ALA A 159 37.36 44.81 12.09
C ALA A 159 37.13 46.33 11.91
N SER A 160 36.34 46.95 12.79
CA SER A 160 36.05 48.40 12.76
C SER A 160 36.87 49.18 13.81
N PRO A 161 38.13 49.59 13.54
CA PRO A 161 38.80 50.54 14.41
C PRO A 161 38.42 51.98 14.05
N LEU A 162 38.04 52.73 15.09
CA LEU A 162 38.00 54.20 15.20
C LEU A 162 36.82 54.97 14.57
N ASN A 163 35.93 55.39 15.47
CA ASN A 163 35.52 56.78 15.70
C ASN A 163 35.26 57.65 14.45
N ARG A 164 33.99 57.83 14.09
CA ARG A 164 33.50 59.07 13.50
C ARG A 164 32.46 59.70 14.43
N SER A 165 32.89 60.74 15.12
CA SER A 165 32.03 61.72 15.76
C SER A 165 31.19 62.48 14.73
N ALA A 166 29.86 62.33 14.83
CA ALA A 166 28.76 63.28 14.52
C ALA A 166 28.55 63.76 13.05
N PRO A 167 27.34 64.24 12.63
CA PRO A 167 26.20 64.66 13.45
C PRO A 167 24.82 64.08 13.05
N SER A 168 23.88 64.44 13.92
CA SER A 168 22.43 64.32 13.89
C SER A 168 21.73 64.56 12.55
N GLU A 169 20.56 63.91 12.42
CA GLU A 169 19.42 64.22 11.53
C GLU A 169 19.55 63.76 10.07
N LEU A 170 18.73 62.77 9.68
CA LEU A 170 17.53 63.07 8.87
C LEU A 170 16.68 61.80 8.72
N SER A 171 15.49 61.89 9.32
CA SER A 171 14.30 61.14 8.95
C SER A 171 14.08 61.19 7.43
N PHE A 172 14.03 60.03 6.77
CA PHE A 172 13.32 59.89 5.50
C PHE A 172 12.49 58.61 5.48
N SER A 173 11.30 58.78 6.05
CA SER A 173 10.02 58.31 5.55
C SER A 173 10.01 57.39 4.31
N GLN A 174 9.36 56.24 4.52
CA GLN A 174 8.43 55.58 3.61
C GLN A 174 8.94 54.98 2.28
N ARG A 175 8.82 53.65 2.25
CA ARG A 175 8.06 52.87 1.26
C ARG A 175 7.61 53.68 0.04
N SER A 176 8.20 53.40 -1.13
CA SER A 176 7.55 53.63 -2.41
C SER A 176 7.94 52.56 -3.42
N PHE A 177 7.00 51.64 -3.62
CA PHE A 177 6.62 50.98 -4.86
C PHE A 177 7.69 50.78 -5.95
N TYR A 178 8.07 49.51 -6.17
CA TYR A 178 8.46 49.04 -7.49
C TYR A 178 7.25 49.18 -8.43
N LYS A 179 7.26 50.24 -9.25
CA LYS A 179 6.41 50.40 -10.42
C LYS A 179 7.14 49.74 -11.59
N LEU A 180 6.67 48.57 -12.01
CA LEU A 180 7.12 47.92 -13.25
C LEU A 180 6.76 48.82 -14.45
N PRO A 181 7.64 48.98 -15.46
CA PRO A 181 7.29 49.68 -16.68
C PRO A 181 6.39 48.83 -17.59
N ASN A 182 5.48 49.56 -18.24
CA ASN A 182 4.44 49.19 -19.19
C ASN A 182 4.82 48.18 -20.29
N GLU A 183 3.86 47.28 -20.52
CA GLU A 183 3.22 46.96 -21.81
C GLU A 183 3.56 47.94 -22.95
N ASN A 184 4.39 47.47 -23.88
CA ASN A 184 4.39 47.79 -25.31
C ASN A 184 5.58 47.06 -25.95
N ASP A 185 5.43 45.75 -26.17
CA ASP A 185 6.07 45.08 -27.30
C ASP A 185 4.98 44.27 -27.98
N LEU A 186 4.63 44.78 -29.16
CA LEU A 186 3.72 44.26 -30.18
C LEU A 186 4.08 42.84 -30.63
#